data_AF-A0A4V6T718-F1
#
_entry.id   AF-A0A4V6T718-F1
#
_cell.length_a   1.000
_cell.length_b   1.000
_cell.length_c   1.000
_cell.angle_alpha   90.00
_cell.angle_beta   90.00
_cell.angle_gamma   90.00
#
_symmetry.space_group_name_H-M   'P 1'
#
loop_
_entity.id
_entity.type
_entity.pdbx_description
1 polymer ?
#
loop_
_entity_poly.entity_id
_entity_poly.type
_entity_poly.pdbx_seq_one_letter_code
_entity_poly.pdbx_strand_id
1 'polypeptide(L)'
;MARYKGASVLFLLYIVLIFYLWTKTPDLKTQRVEVAQGGEFDASGPFIPPPAVRARPPGPIHKQLLNVESSHASRQVVDTFQYKTLPDIPSWNRPPREHVPEKTPLFIGFTRNWPLLQQCVLSYITAGWPAEDIYVVDNTGTMRSNFASKPKITLQNPSYLNVDRLRNVFGVNVISTPTLLTFSQLQNFYIYTALENEWENFFWSHMDVIVLSDEDLTHAPLNQQRNPATSHKSLYMRAVDELRRTFDPDYAEGYDGWGIRFFEYDWLALNNVQSFVNMGGWDPMISYYSSDCDMYQRLQMAGVLLDTAEAGWILDVGRTIDLNLLFRRKYNPDMPPKTAADMDKLAEDKMGGEGFQHLIKLVQAEAEWKNNDPSARNHWQRRQLGGQGEPFHRDPQGFEQALEILIQSGDEIYSEKWGHIGCDLKESGLQLEDAWMVEHDWE
;
A
#
# COMPACT_ATOMS: atom_id res chain seq x y z
N MET A 1 52.03 -25.23 15.28
CA MET A 1 51.62 -26.65 15.37
C MET A 1 50.68 -26.75 16.56
N ALA A 2 49.40 -27.12 16.51
CA ALA A 2 48.56 -27.78 15.52
C ALA A 2 47.12 -27.27 15.69
N ARG A 3 46.48 -26.72 14.63
CA ARG A 3 45.04 -26.40 14.63
C ARG A 3 44.50 -26.01 13.23
N TYR A 4 44.93 -26.69 12.16
CA TYR A 4 44.36 -26.48 10.81
C TYR A 4 44.38 -27.77 9.98
N LYS A 5 43.91 -28.90 10.54
CA LYS A 5 43.82 -30.18 9.81
C LYS A 5 42.39 -30.69 9.59
N GLY A 6 41.36 -30.04 10.13
CA GLY A 6 39.96 -30.47 10.00
C GLY A 6 39.20 -29.87 8.81
N ALA A 7 39.44 -28.59 8.48
CA ALA A 7 38.67 -27.89 7.44
C ALA A 7 38.98 -28.35 6.00
N SER A 8 40.15 -28.94 5.78
CA SER A 8 40.60 -29.33 4.43
C SER A 8 39.91 -30.59 3.90
N VAL A 9 39.45 -31.48 4.78
CA VAL A 9 38.82 -32.75 4.38
C VAL A 9 37.35 -32.53 3.99
N LEU A 10 36.63 -31.70 4.74
CA LEU A 10 35.25 -31.32 4.42
C LEU A 10 35.16 -30.55 3.10
N PHE A 11 36.11 -29.66 2.83
CA PHE A 11 36.18 -28.93 1.55
C PHE A 11 36.46 -29.86 0.37
N LEU A 12 37.36 -30.83 0.53
CA LEU A 12 37.63 -31.85 -0.50
C LEU A 12 36.42 -32.77 -0.73
N LEU A 13 35.72 -33.18 0.32
CA LEU A 13 34.49 -33.97 0.19
C LEU A 13 33.39 -33.19 -0.51
N TYR A 14 33.28 -31.89 -0.26
CA TYR A 14 32.32 -31.01 -0.92
C TYR A 14 32.61 -30.85 -2.43
N ILE A 15 33.88 -30.70 -2.80
CA ILE A 15 34.30 -30.66 -4.21
C ILE A 15 34.04 -31.99 -4.91
N VAL A 16 34.33 -33.12 -4.25
CA VAL A 16 34.06 -34.46 -4.79
C VAL A 16 32.55 -34.67 -4.97
N LEU A 17 31.72 -34.19 -4.03
CA LEU A 17 30.27 -34.29 -4.13
C LEU A 17 29.72 -33.45 -5.30
N ILE A 18 30.20 -32.21 -5.49
CA ILE A 18 29.83 -31.37 -6.64
C ILE A 18 30.24 -32.06 -7.95
N PHE A 19 31.45 -32.60 -8.02
CA PHE A 19 31.94 -33.29 -9.23
C PHE A 19 31.16 -34.59 -9.50
N TYR A 20 30.79 -35.32 -8.43
CA TYR A 20 29.94 -36.50 -8.53
C TYR A 20 28.53 -36.15 -9.03
N LEU A 21 27.92 -35.08 -8.49
CA LEU A 21 26.61 -34.59 -8.94
C LEU A 21 26.65 -34.02 -10.37
N TRP A 22 27.76 -33.41 -10.78
CA TRP A 22 27.97 -32.92 -12.14
C TRP A 22 28.20 -34.05 -13.15
N THR A 23 28.83 -35.15 -12.75
CA THR A 23 29.00 -36.35 -13.61
C THR A 23 27.78 -37.27 -13.61
N LYS A 24 26.89 -37.14 -12.62
CA LYS A 24 25.64 -37.89 -12.50
C LYS A 24 24.40 -37.13 -12.94
N THR A 25 24.52 -35.85 -13.29
CA THR A 25 23.42 -35.11 -13.91
C THR A 25 23.20 -35.73 -15.29
N PRO A 26 22.03 -36.33 -15.55
CA PRO A 26 21.73 -36.86 -16.87
C PRO A 26 21.84 -35.70 -17.86
N ASP A 27 22.55 -35.95 -18.94
CA ASP A 27 22.70 -35.05 -20.08
C ASP A 27 21.28 -34.60 -20.47
N LEU A 28 20.93 -33.34 -20.14
CA LEU A 28 19.69 -32.72 -20.62
C LEU A 28 19.89 -32.48 -22.11
N LYS A 29 19.83 -33.58 -22.86
CA LYS A 29 19.61 -33.58 -24.29
C LYS A 29 18.29 -32.88 -24.45
N THR A 30 18.38 -31.63 -24.88
CA THR A 30 17.30 -30.93 -25.54
C THR A 30 16.83 -31.87 -26.65
N GLN A 31 15.76 -32.63 -26.38
CA GLN A 31 14.99 -33.24 -27.43
C GLN A 31 14.48 -32.06 -28.26
N ARG A 32 15.18 -31.78 -29.35
CA ARG A 32 14.53 -31.09 -30.47
C ARG A 32 13.33 -31.94 -30.78
N VAL A 33 12.15 -31.37 -30.54
CA VAL A 33 10.90 -31.90 -31.06
C VAL A 33 11.09 -32.03 -32.56
N GLU A 34 11.26 -33.25 -33.03
CA GLU A 34 11.12 -33.56 -34.45
C GLU A 34 9.68 -33.23 -34.80
N VAL A 35 9.51 -32.22 -35.65
CA VAL A 35 8.25 -31.94 -36.31
C VAL A 35 7.90 -33.21 -37.09
N ALA A 36 6.87 -33.92 -36.64
CA ALA A 36 6.33 -35.07 -37.34
C ALA A 36 6.00 -34.65 -38.78
N GLN A 37 6.79 -35.15 -39.74
CA GLN A 37 6.41 -35.09 -41.13
C GLN A 37 5.24 -36.07 -41.36
N GLY A 38 4.11 -35.51 -41.78
CA GLY A 38 3.17 -36.17 -42.68
C GLY A 38 2.43 -37.38 -42.13
N GLY A 39 1.46 -37.13 -41.24
CA GLY A 39 0.23 -37.92 -41.27
C GLY A 39 -0.69 -37.34 -42.34
N GLU A 40 -0.99 -38.09 -43.39
CA GLU A 40 -2.08 -37.77 -44.32
C GLU A 40 -3.39 -37.71 -43.53
N PHE A 41 -3.90 -36.50 -43.35
CA PHE A 41 -5.22 -36.26 -42.82
C PHE A 41 -6.21 -36.39 -43.99
N ASP A 42 -7.05 -37.41 -43.96
CA ASP A 42 -8.10 -37.63 -44.96
C ASP A 42 -9.18 -36.54 -44.79
N ALA A 43 -9.10 -35.51 -45.64
CA ALA A 43 -9.98 -34.35 -45.61
C ALA A 43 -11.21 -34.58 -46.52
N SER A 44 -12.10 -35.49 -46.13
CA SER A 44 -13.40 -35.65 -46.80
C SER A 44 -14.54 -34.85 -46.14
N GLY A 45 -14.23 -33.93 -45.21
CA GLY A 45 -15.18 -32.95 -44.67
C GLY A 45 -15.17 -31.64 -45.47
N PRO A 46 -16.29 -30.91 -45.61
CA PRO A 46 -16.31 -29.63 -46.32
C PRO A 46 -15.35 -28.64 -45.66
N PHE A 47 -14.25 -28.35 -46.33
CA PHE A 47 -13.28 -27.34 -45.92
C PHE A 47 -13.95 -25.97 -46.02
N ILE A 48 -14.39 -25.42 -44.89
CA ILE A 48 -14.77 -24.01 -44.81
C ILE A 48 -13.44 -23.25 -44.76
N PRO A 49 -13.04 -22.52 -45.82
CA PRO A 49 -11.82 -21.74 -45.75
C PRO A 49 -11.95 -20.75 -44.59
N PRO A 50 -10.90 -20.57 -43.76
CA PRO A 50 -10.91 -19.51 -42.76
C PRO A 50 -11.25 -18.19 -43.47
N PRO A 51 -12.07 -17.32 -42.87
CA PRO A 51 -12.45 -16.05 -43.47
C PRO A 51 -11.19 -15.34 -43.95
N ALA A 52 -11.19 -14.88 -45.20
CA ALA A 52 -10.05 -14.25 -45.83
C ALA A 52 -9.46 -13.19 -44.88
N VAL A 53 -8.30 -13.50 -44.29
CA VAL A 53 -7.59 -12.56 -43.42
C VAL A 53 -7.24 -11.38 -44.31
N ARG A 54 -7.96 -10.25 -44.16
CA ARG A 54 -7.63 -9.01 -44.84
C ARG A 54 -6.13 -8.79 -44.67
N ALA A 55 -5.41 -8.60 -45.78
CA ALA A 55 -3.99 -8.29 -45.76
C ALA A 55 -3.79 -7.11 -44.83
N ARG A 56 -3.16 -7.35 -43.66
CA ARG A 56 -2.87 -6.28 -42.72
C ARG A 56 -1.96 -5.28 -43.44
N PRO A 57 -2.24 -3.96 -43.38
CA PRO A 57 -1.33 -2.97 -43.94
C PRO A 57 0.08 -3.18 -43.35
N PRO A 58 1.15 -2.95 -44.12
CA PRO A 58 2.51 -3.05 -43.61
C PRO A 58 2.72 -2.01 -42.49
N GLY A 59 3.04 -2.50 -41.29
CA GLY A 59 3.29 -1.66 -40.11
C GLY A 59 2.34 -1.94 -38.94
N PRO A 60 2.62 -1.36 -37.76
CA PRO A 60 1.75 -1.49 -36.59
C PRO A 60 0.41 -0.79 -36.84
N ILE A 61 -0.69 -1.47 -36.52
CA ILE A 61 -1.99 -0.83 -36.41
C ILE A 61 -2.07 -0.27 -34.99
N HIS A 62 -1.91 1.03 -34.86
CA HIS A 62 -2.08 1.70 -33.57
C HIS A 62 -3.54 1.61 -33.14
N LYS A 63 -3.78 1.34 -31.85
CA LYS A 63 -5.13 1.46 -31.28
C LYS A 63 -5.65 2.86 -31.62
N GLN A 64 -6.86 2.96 -32.14
CA GLN A 64 -7.57 4.23 -32.14
C GLN A 64 -7.87 4.54 -30.68
N LEU A 65 -6.93 5.22 -30.02
CA LEU A 65 -7.26 6.01 -28.86
C LEU A 65 -8.25 7.02 -29.43
N LEU A 66 -9.54 6.85 -29.13
CA LEU A 66 -10.51 7.89 -29.40
C LEU A 66 -9.86 9.18 -28.92
N ASN A 67 -9.85 10.21 -29.77
CA ASN A 67 -9.66 11.58 -29.31
C ASN A 67 -10.86 11.88 -28.41
N VAL A 68 -10.95 11.24 -27.24
CA VAL A 68 -11.31 11.93 -26.03
C VAL A 68 -10.22 12.98 -25.99
N GLU A 69 -10.50 14.14 -26.60
CA GLU A 69 -9.87 15.37 -26.17
C GLU A 69 -9.86 15.25 -24.67
N SER A 70 -8.67 14.99 -24.13
CA SER A 70 -8.48 14.90 -22.71
C SER A 70 -9.00 16.24 -22.21
N SER A 71 -10.22 16.27 -21.67
CA SER A 71 -10.71 17.43 -20.94
C SER A 71 -9.73 17.76 -19.80
N HIS A 72 -8.84 16.83 -19.48
CA HIS A 72 -7.55 17.04 -18.85
C HIS A 72 -6.51 17.59 -19.85
N ALA A 73 -6.66 18.84 -20.29
CA ALA A 73 -5.46 19.65 -20.41
C ALA A 73 -4.82 19.60 -19.02
N SER A 74 -3.77 18.80 -18.83
CA SER A 74 -3.25 18.48 -17.50
C SER A 74 -2.97 19.79 -16.79
N ARG A 75 -3.77 20.14 -15.78
CA ARG A 75 -3.40 21.25 -14.91
C ARG A 75 -2.06 20.83 -14.33
N GLN A 76 -1.03 21.63 -14.59
CA GLN A 76 0.29 21.36 -14.02
C GLN A 76 0.11 21.19 -12.52
N VAL A 77 0.60 20.07 -11.99
CA VAL A 77 0.58 19.86 -10.55
C VAL A 77 1.49 20.91 -9.93
N VAL A 78 0.92 21.73 -9.06
CA VAL A 78 1.65 22.76 -8.30
C VAL A 78 1.79 22.25 -6.89
N ASP A 79 3.03 22.19 -6.43
CA ASP A 79 3.35 21.90 -5.03
C ASP A 79 3.23 23.19 -4.23
N THR A 80 2.12 23.36 -3.50
CA THR A 80 1.79 24.59 -2.77
C THR A 80 2.39 24.66 -1.37
N PHE A 81 2.85 23.53 -0.83
CA PHE A 81 3.42 23.44 0.53
C PHE A 81 4.94 23.33 0.46
N GLN A 82 5.64 24.45 0.28
CA GLN A 82 7.10 24.47 0.05
C GLN A 82 7.92 24.93 1.25
N TYR A 83 7.47 24.60 2.47
CA TYR A 83 8.22 24.97 3.67
C TYR A 83 9.57 24.24 3.73
N LYS A 84 10.58 24.95 4.26
CA LYS A 84 11.94 24.42 4.45
C LYS A 84 12.11 23.66 5.76
N THR A 85 11.20 23.88 6.70
CA THR A 85 11.09 23.20 7.98
C THR A 85 9.61 22.92 8.23
N LEU A 86 9.30 21.96 9.09
CA LEU A 86 7.93 21.70 9.50
C LEU A 86 7.46 22.78 10.49
N PRO A 87 6.23 23.31 10.36
CA PRO A 87 5.59 24.10 11.42
C PRO A 87 5.31 23.28 12.67
N ASP A 88 5.11 23.96 13.79
CA ASP A 88 4.69 23.36 15.04
C ASP A 88 3.31 22.71 14.88
N ILE A 89 3.22 21.43 15.24
CA ILE A 89 1.95 20.71 15.33
C ILE A 89 1.09 21.24 16.49
N PRO A 90 -0.24 21.01 16.46
CA PRO A 90 -1.16 21.48 17.48
C PRO A 90 -0.73 21.02 18.88
N SER A 91 -0.71 21.93 19.84
CA SER A 91 -0.18 21.67 21.19
C SER A 91 -0.88 20.50 21.91
N TRP A 92 -2.17 20.28 21.66
CA TRP A 92 -2.97 19.17 22.22
C TRP A 92 -2.74 17.82 21.55
N ASN A 93 -2.04 17.76 20.41
CA ASN A 93 -1.71 16.52 19.71
C ASN A 93 -0.25 16.10 19.87
N ARG A 94 0.57 16.87 20.59
CA ARG A 94 2.01 16.59 20.71
C ARG A 94 2.25 15.19 21.29
N PRO A 95 3.14 14.38 20.66
CA PRO A 95 3.50 13.10 21.23
C PRO A 95 4.18 13.28 22.60
N PRO A 96 4.23 12.22 23.42
CA PRO A 96 5.00 12.23 24.65
C PRO A 96 6.46 12.65 24.39
N ARG A 97 7.05 13.36 25.36
CA ARG A 97 8.43 13.85 25.24
C ARG A 97 9.44 12.70 25.12
N GLU A 98 9.19 11.62 25.84
CA GLU A 98 9.94 10.38 25.72
C GLU A 98 9.19 9.47 24.74
N HIS A 99 9.94 8.95 23.77
CA HIS A 99 9.41 8.03 22.79
C HIS A 99 8.86 6.76 23.44
N VAL A 100 7.81 6.18 22.87
CA VAL A 100 7.15 4.99 23.47
C VAL A 100 8.04 3.74 23.31
N PRO A 101 8.09 2.84 24.31
CA PRO A 101 9.03 1.71 24.27
C PRO A 101 8.73 0.66 23.19
N GLU A 102 7.51 0.61 22.66
CA GLU A 102 7.02 -0.42 21.74
C GLU A 102 7.65 -0.35 20.34
N LYS A 103 8.32 0.76 19.97
CA LYS A 103 9.07 0.95 18.70
C LYS A 103 8.35 0.39 17.45
N THR A 104 7.05 0.62 17.35
CA THR A 104 6.20 0.04 16.30
C THR A 104 6.08 1.04 15.14
N PRO A 105 6.61 0.73 13.94
CA PRO A 105 6.62 1.68 12.82
C PRO A 105 5.23 1.83 12.19
N LEU A 106 5.04 2.91 11.43
CA LEU A 106 3.96 3.10 10.48
C LEU A 106 4.49 3.04 9.04
N PHE A 107 4.10 2.02 8.28
CA PHE A 107 4.37 1.95 6.86
C PHE A 107 3.33 2.70 6.03
N ILE A 108 3.77 3.54 5.09
CA ILE A 108 2.91 4.19 4.10
C ILE A 108 3.46 3.88 2.70
N GLY A 109 2.76 3.04 1.96
CA GLY A 109 3.16 2.61 0.62
C GLY A 109 2.87 3.68 -0.44
N PHE A 110 3.88 4.10 -1.19
CA PHE A 110 3.73 5.11 -2.23
C PHE A 110 4.00 4.55 -3.63
N THR A 111 3.02 4.70 -4.52
CA THR A 111 3.18 4.30 -5.93
C THR A 111 3.14 5.50 -6.87
N ARG A 112 2.16 6.41 -6.69
CA ARG A 112 1.92 7.61 -7.54
C ARG A 112 1.22 8.70 -6.75
N ASN A 113 1.17 9.94 -7.28
CA ASN A 113 0.44 11.07 -6.69
C ASN A 113 1.12 11.66 -5.43
N TRP A 114 2.25 12.33 -5.68
CA TRP A 114 3.03 13.02 -4.64
C TRP A 114 2.22 13.97 -3.76
N PRO A 115 1.30 14.82 -4.29
CA PRO A 115 0.49 15.69 -3.45
C PRO A 115 -0.34 14.96 -2.38
N LEU A 116 -0.94 13.81 -2.70
CA LEU A 116 -1.69 13.02 -1.71
C LEU A 116 -0.77 12.40 -0.66
N LEU A 117 0.39 11.88 -1.06
CA LEU A 117 1.35 11.34 -0.08
C LEU A 117 1.78 12.40 0.94
N GLN A 118 2.09 13.63 0.48
CA GLN A 118 2.46 14.71 1.39
C GLN A 118 1.36 14.98 2.41
N GLN A 119 0.12 15.03 1.94
CA GLN A 119 -1.05 15.24 2.78
C GLN A 119 -1.21 14.12 3.82
N CYS A 120 -1.11 12.85 3.41
CA CYS A 120 -1.21 11.72 4.31
C CYS A 120 -0.13 11.79 5.41
N VAL A 121 1.15 11.95 5.03
CA VAL A 121 2.28 12.04 5.98
C VAL A 121 2.11 13.21 6.94
N LEU A 122 1.76 14.40 6.44
CA LEU A 122 1.53 15.57 7.29
C LEU A 122 0.34 15.36 8.24
N SER A 123 -0.74 14.73 7.78
CA SER A 123 -1.90 14.46 8.62
C SER A 123 -1.55 13.58 9.81
N TYR A 124 -0.76 12.51 9.61
CA TYR A 124 -0.22 11.68 10.68
C TYR A 124 0.63 12.46 11.67
N ILE A 125 1.58 13.27 11.18
CA ILE A 125 2.45 14.09 12.04
C ILE A 125 1.62 15.07 12.87
N THR A 126 0.65 15.76 12.26
CA THR A 126 -0.23 16.72 12.97
C THR A 126 -1.23 16.05 13.91
N ALA A 127 -1.56 14.77 13.68
CA ALA A 127 -2.34 13.92 14.57
C ALA A 127 -1.50 13.26 15.68
N GLY A 128 -0.23 13.68 15.81
CA GLY A 128 0.65 13.34 16.93
C GLY A 128 1.57 12.17 16.70
N TRP A 129 1.62 11.60 15.49
CA TRP A 129 2.52 10.49 15.18
C TRP A 129 3.98 11.00 15.12
N PRO A 130 4.92 10.41 15.88
CA PRO A 130 6.33 10.77 15.77
C PRO A 130 6.85 10.55 14.35
N ALA A 131 7.43 11.57 13.73
CA ALA A 131 7.91 11.47 12.34
C ALA A 131 8.95 10.34 12.17
N GLU A 132 9.77 10.12 13.20
CA GLU A 132 10.77 9.05 13.27
C GLU A 132 10.22 7.62 13.24
N ASP A 133 8.92 7.43 13.48
CA ASP A 133 8.22 6.13 13.36
C ASP A 133 7.57 5.93 12.01
N ILE A 134 7.49 6.97 11.17
CA ILE A 134 6.83 6.89 9.86
C ILE A 134 7.86 6.44 8.83
N TYR A 135 7.52 5.37 8.12
CA TYR A 135 8.29 4.79 7.03
C TYR A 135 7.49 4.91 5.73
N VAL A 136 7.84 5.91 4.92
CA VAL A 136 7.33 6.00 3.55
C VAL A 136 8.08 4.97 2.69
N VAL A 137 7.33 4.09 2.05
CA VAL A 137 7.87 3.04 1.18
C VAL A 137 7.71 3.46 -0.27
N ASP A 138 8.82 3.84 -0.90
CA ASP A 138 8.88 4.14 -2.34
C ASP A 138 8.67 2.85 -3.14
N ASN A 139 7.41 2.60 -3.53
CA ASN A 139 6.96 1.53 -4.42
C ASN A 139 6.72 2.02 -5.85
N THR A 140 7.38 3.11 -6.28
CA THR A 140 7.21 3.65 -7.65
C THR A 140 7.79 2.75 -8.75
N GLY A 141 8.67 1.82 -8.37
CA GLY A 141 9.44 0.99 -9.31
C GLY A 141 10.44 1.78 -10.15
N THR A 142 10.95 2.88 -9.62
CA THR A 142 11.92 3.77 -10.28
C THR A 142 13.38 3.41 -10.01
N MET A 143 13.65 2.22 -9.46
CA MET A 143 14.99 1.73 -9.12
C MET A 143 15.80 2.74 -8.30
N ARG A 144 15.17 3.33 -7.27
CA ARG A 144 15.74 4.38 -6.40
C ARG A 144 16.12 5.69 -7.11
N SER A 145 15.58 5.98 -8.29
CA SER A 145 15.88 7.24 -9.00
C SER A 145 15.44 8.48 -8.24
N ASN A 146 14.41 8.37 -7.39
CA ASN A 146 13.98 9.43 -6.49
C ASN A 146 14.99 9.72 -5.36
N PHE A 147 15.94 8.81 -5.08
CA PHE A 147 16.97 8.97 -4.05
C PHE A 147 18.26 9.62 -4.58
N ALA A 148 18.36 9.85 -5.89
CA ALA A 148 19.53 10.48 -6.47
C ALA A 148 19.63 11.94 -6.01
N SER A 149 20.84 12.40 -5.70
CA SER A 149 21.10 13.81 -5.32
C SER A 149 20.72 14.83 -6.41
N LYS A 150 20.51 14.36 -7.65
CA LYS A 150 19.93 15.11 -8.77
C LYS A 150 18.83 14.25 -9.39
N PRO A 151 17.59 14.32 -8.88
CA PRO A 151 16.47 13.55 -9.41
C PRO A 151 16.27 13.88 -10.89
N LYS A 152 16.10 12.85 -11.72
CA LYS A 152 15.76 12.98 -13.15
C LYS A 152 14.25 12.86 -13.41
N ILE A 153 13.49 12.67 -12.34
CA ILE A 153 12.04 12.55 -12.34
C ILE A 153 11.51 13.88 -11.81
N THR A 154 10.65 14.56 -12.54
CA THR A 154 10.11 15.87 -12.15
C THR A 154 8.73 15.76 -11.53
N LEU A 155 8.26 16.83 -10.85
CA LEU A 155 6.94 16.89 -10.21
C LEU A 155 5.77 16.50 -11.12
N GLN A 156 5.89 16.62 -12.45
CA GLN A 156 4.79 16.24 -13.33
C GLN A 156 4.71 14.73 -13.58
N ASN A 157 5.79 14.00 -13.31
CA ASN A 157 5.85 12.55 -13.47
C ASN A 157 5.05 11.84 -12.36
N PRO A 158 4.17 10.89 -12.70
CA PRO A 158 3.40 10.15 -11.70
C PRO A 158 4.25 9.45 -10.65
N SER A 159 5.48 9.05 -10.98
CA SER A 159 6.40 8.35 -10.08
C SER A 159 7.33 9.28 -9.28
N TYR A 160 7.09 10.59 -9.32
CA TYR A 160 7.86 11.57 -8.57
C TYR A 160 7.68 11.40 -7.06
N LEU A 161 8.81 11.36 -6.34
CA LEU A 161 8.85 11.37 -4.89
C LEU A 161 9.98 12.31 -4.44
N ASN A 162 9.67 13.29 -3.59
CA ASN A 162 10.70 14.17 -3.03
C ASN A 162 11.26 13.58 -1.73
N VAL A 163 12.25 12.67 -1.87
CA VAL A 163 12.90 11.99 -0.75
C VAL A 163 13.57 12.97 0.22
N ASP A 164 14.19 14.04 -0.30
CA ASP A 164 14.84 15.05 0.52
C ASP A 164 13.84 15.81 1.39
N ARG A 165 12.64 16.11 0.87
CA ARG A 165 11.60 16.75 1.69
C ARG A 165 11.10 15.82 2.79
N LEU A 166 10.79 14.57 2.46
CA LEU A 166 10.32 13.60 3.44
C LEU A 166 11.32 13.45 4.60
N ARG A 167 12.60 13.27 4.28
CA ARG A 167 13.63 13.06 5.31
C ARG A 167 14.03 14.33 6.04
N ASN A 168 14.34 15.40 5.32
CA ASN A 168 15.00 16.57 5.89
C ASN A 168 14.03 17.67 6.34
N VAL A 169 12.80 17.66 5.83
CA VAL A 169 11.76 18.63 6.22
C VAL A 169 10.72 17.98 7.13
N PHE A 170 10.17 16.83 6.73
CA PHE A 170 9.14 16.15 7.53
C PHE A 170 9.73 15.28 8.63
N GLY A 171 10.99 14.85 8.50
CA GLY A 171 11.68 14.03 9.51
C GLY A 171 11.33 12.54 9.43
N VAL A 172 10.69 12.08 8.35
CA VAL A 172 10.25 10.68 8.22
C VAL A 172 11.31 9.80 7.57
N ASN A 173 11.22 8.49 7.80
CA ASN A 173 12.03 7.51 7.12
C ASN A 173 11.49 7.27 5.70
N VAL A 174 12.41 6.99 4.77
CA VAL A 174 12.04 6.60 3.41
C VAL A 174 12.86 5.39 3.02
N ILE A 175 12.17 4.29 2.71
CA ILE A 175 12.75 3.05 2.17
C ILE A 175 12.23 2.83 0.76
N SER A 176 12.83 1.91 0.00
CA SER A 176 12.48 1.69 -1.41
C SER A 176 12.36 0.20 -1.68
N THR A 177 11.31 -0.15 -2.42
CA THR A 177 11.20 -1.48 -3.01
C THR A 177 12.17 -1.62 -4.19
N PRO A 178 12.65 -2.84 -4.49
CA PRO A 178 13.58 -3.05 -5.61
C PRO A 178 12.91 -2.85 -6.99
N THR A 179 11.59 -3.04 -7.06
CA THR A 179 10.75 -2.89 -8.25
C THR A 179 9.34 -2.47 -7.82
N LEU A 180 8.47 -2.16 -8.78
CA LEU A 180 7.05 -1.96 -8.50
C LEU A 180 6.44 -3.30 -8.05
N LEU A 181 5.96 -3.35 -6.81
CA LEU A 181 5.26 -4.47 -6.21
C LEU A 181 3.75 -4.29 -6.32
N THR A 182 3.02 -5.39 -6.52
CA THR A 182 1.56 -5.43 -6.32
C THR A 182 1.20 -5.20 -4.85
N PHE A 183 -0.09 -5.07 -4.52
CA PHE A 183 -0.51 -4.86 -3.12
C PHE A 183 -0.05 -6.02 -2.22
N SER A 184 -0.34 -7.26 -2.59
CA SER A 184 0.07 -8.45 -1.82
C SER A 184 1.58 -8.57 -1.64
N GLN A 185 2.34 -8.29 -2.69
CA GLN A 185 3.80 -8.26 -2.65
C GLN A 185 4.33 -7.14 -1.75
N LEU A 186 3.69 -5.98 -1.74
CA LEU A 186 4.04 -4.86 -0.87
C LEU A 186 3.74 -5.17 0.61
N GLN A 187 2.62 -5.84 0.90
CA GLN A 187 2.33 -6.29 2.26
C GLN A 187 3.38 -7.31 2.76
N ASN A 188 3.79 -8.25 1.90
CA ASN A 188 4.91 -9.15 2.20
C ASN A 188 6.23 -8.40 2.40
N PHE A 189 6.45 -7.30 1.67
CA PHE A 189 7.62 -6.44 1.89
C PHE A 189 7.58 -5.76 3.28
N TYR A 190 6.41 -5.37 3.79
CA TYR A 190 6.28 -4.85 5.16
C TYR A 190 6.60 -5.91 6.21
N ILE A 191 6.06 -7.12 6.05
CA ILE A 191 6.35 -8.26 6.94
C ILE A 191 7.84 -8.57 6.93
N TYR A 192 8.45 -8.67 5.74
CA TYR A 192 9.89 -8.88 5.59
C TYR A 192 10.70 -7.78 6.28
N THR A 193 10.33 -6.51 6.08
CA THR A 193 11.03 -5.38 6.69
C THR A 193 10.89 -5.40 8.21
N ALA A 194 9.73 -5.77 8.74
CA ALA A 194 9.51 -5.91 10.17
C ALA A 194 10.37 -7.02 10.78
N LEU A 195 10.50 -8.16 10.10
CA LEU A 195 11.39 -9.25 10.52
C LEU A 195 12.86 -8.82 10.55
N GLU A 196 13.34 -8.12 9.52
CA GLU A 196 14.73 -7.63 9.45
C GLU A 196 15.06 -6.60 10.54
N ASN A 197 14.06 -5.93 11.10
CA ASN A 197 14.23 -4.92 12.16
C ASN A 197 13.78 -5.43 13.54
N GLU A 198 13.43 -6.71 13.67
CA GLU A 198 12.93 -7.32 14.91
C GLU A 198 11.70 -6.59 15.49
N TRP A 199 10.84 -6.07 14.61
CA TRP A 199 9.56 -5.48 15.00
C TRP A 199 8.51 -6.57 15.15
N GLU A 200 7.93 -6.71 16.35
CA GLU A 200 6.86 -7.67 16.62
C GLU A 200 5.54 -7.27 15.96
N ASN A 201 5.33 -5.96 15.81
CA ASN A 201 4.13 -5.38 15.23
C ASN A 201 4.51 -4.25 14.28
N PHE A 202 3.61 -3.92 13.35
CA PHE A 202 3.69 -2.70 12.57
C PHE A 202 2.30 -2.15 12.27
N PHE A 203 2.19 -0.83 12.22
CA PHE A 203 1.06 -0.17 11.58
C PHE A 203 1.32 -0.05 10.08
N TRP A 204 0.27 -0.11 9.29
CA TRP A 204 0.32 0.34 7.90
C TRP A 204 -0.89 1.18 7.56
N SER A 205 -0.72 2.08 6.60
CA SER A 205 -1.78 2.95 6.12
C SER A 205 -1.68 3.19 4.63
N HIS A 206 -2.84 3.47 4.06
CA HIS A 206 -2.99 3.93 2.69
C HIS A 206 -2.35 5.32 2.49
N MET A 207 -1.85 5.60 1.29
CA MET A 207 -1.22 6.89 0.98
C MET A 207 -2.22 8.01 0.65
N ASP A 208 -3.48 7.66 0.44
CA ASP A 208 -4.58 8.52 0.01
C ASP A 208 -5.60 8.79 1.14
N VAL A 209 -5.16 8.72 2.39
CA VAL A 209 -5.98 9.08 3.56
C VAL A 209 -5.61 10.44 4.13
N ILE A 210 -6.55 11.06 4.84
CA ILE A 210 -6.28 12.08 5.84
C ILE A 210 -6.67 11.52 7.20
N VAL A 211 -5.76 11.64 8.17
CA VAL A 211 -6.04 11.27 9.56
C VAL A 211 -6.11 12.49 10.48
N LEU A 212 -7.08 12.51 11.39
CA LEU A 212 -7.28 13.60 12.35
C LEU A 212 -7.60 13.03 13.73
N SER A 213 -7.07 13.67 14.77
CA SER A 213 -7.49 13.35 16.14
C SER A 213 -8.94 13.80 16.36
N ASP A 214 -9.68 13.06 17.18
CA ASP A 214 -11.06 13.38 17.54
C ASP A 214 -11.11 14.55 18.55
N GLU A 215 -11.05 15.78 18.03
CA GLU A 215 -10.93 17.00 18.85
C GLU A 215 -12.26 17.46 19.47
N ASP A 216 -13.40 17.10 18.88
CA ASP A 216 -14.74 17.51 19.34
C ASP A 216 -15.54 16.37 20.00
N LEU A 217 -14.96 15.17 20.05
CA LEU A 217 -15.55 13.97 20.66
C LEU A 217 -16.86 13.54 20.00
N THR A 218 -17.05 13.92 18.73
CA THR A 218 -18.24 13.58 17.95
C THR A 218 -18.03 12.41 17.00
N HIS A 219 -16.78 11.96 16.83
CA HIS A 219 -16.50 10.81 15.97
C HIS A 219 -17.27 9.59 16.46
N ALA A 220 -18.17 9.10 15.62
CA ALA A 220 -18.87 7.85 15.83
C ALA A 220 -18.07 6.75 15.12
N PRO A 221 -17.56 5.75 15.83
CA PRO A 221 -16.85 4.63 15.21
C PRO A 221 -17.76 3.97 14.16
N LEU A 222 -17.22 3.61 12.98
CA LEU A 222 -18.00 2.90 11.94
C LEU A 222 -18.69 1.65 12.48
N ASN A 223 -18.09 1.00 13.48
CA ASN A 223 -18.73 -0.04 14.26
C ASN A 223 -19.36 0.55 15.53
N GLN A 224 -20.69 0.80 15.47
CA GLN A 224 -21.54 1.44 16.47
C GLN A 224 -21.59 0.76 17.86
N GLN A 225 -20.80 -0.27 18.10
CA GLN A 225 -20.76 -0.99 19.38
C GLN A 225 -19.90 -0.29 20.46
N ARG A 226 -19.44 0.95 20.23
CA ARG A 226 -18.49 1.61 21.12
C ARG A 226 -18.96 2.97 21.59
N ASN A 227 -18.66 3.26 22.85
CA ASN A 227 -18.94 4.55 23.45
C ASN A 227 -18.00 5.61 22.85
N PRO A 228 -18.50 6.82 22.55
CA PRO A 228 -17.66 7.95 22.17
C PRO A 228 -16.58 8.22 23.20
N ALA A 229 -15.48 8.83 22.75
CA ALA A 229 -14.42 9.25 23.63
C ALA A 229 -14.92 10.28 24.65
N THR A 230 -14.50 10.14 25.90
CA THR A 230 -14.89 11.06 26.98
C THR A 230 -13.85 12.14 27.26
N SER A 231 -12.67 12.03 26.64
CA SER A 231 -11.57 12.98 26.75
C SER A 231 -10.70 12.95 25.50
N HIS A 232 -10.05 14.08 25.21
CA HIS A 232 -9.13 14.18 24.07
C HIS A 232 -7.87 13.36 24.29
N LYS A 233 -7.51 12.60 23.26
CA LYS A 233 -6.19 12.00 23.03
C LYS A 233 -5.88 12.14 21.55
N SER A 234 -4.62 12.39 21.23
CA SER A 234 -4.17 12.36 19.84
C SER A 234 -4.41 10.98 19.23
N LEU A 235 -4.52 10.93 17.91
CA LEU A 235 -4.72 9.68 17.17
C LEU A 235 -3.60 8.69 17.45
N TYR A 236 -2.37 9.17 17.45
CA TYR A 236 -1.21 8.37 17.82
C TYR A 236 -1.32 7.76 19.22
N MET A 237 -1.72 8.55 20.23
CA MET A 237 -1.84 8.04 21.60
C MET A 237 -2.93 6.97 21.74
N ARG A 238 -4.04 7.10 21.00
CA ARG A 238 -5.08 6.06 20.97
C ARG A 238 -4.58 4.81 20.26
N ALA A 239 -3.86 4.94 19.14
CA ALA A 239 -3.25 3.80 18.46
C ALA A 239 -2.27 3.04 19.36
N VAL A 240 -1.46 3.76 20.15
CA VAL A 240 -0.53 3.15 21.14
C VAL A 240 -1.29 2.47 22.29
N ASP A 241 -2.37 3.07 22.80
CA ASP A 241 -3.19 2.42 23.83
C ASP A 241 -3.81 1.11 23.32
N GLU A 242 -4.25 1.10 22.06
CA GLU A 242 -4.81 -0.09 21.42
C GLU A 242 -3.73 -1.14 21.11
N LEU A 243 -2.50 -0.74 20.76
CA LEU A 243 -1.34 -1.63 20.70
C LEU A 243 -1.06 -2.27 22.07
N ARG A 244 -1.04 -1.49 23.14
CA ARG A 244 -0.81 -2.02 24.50
C ARG A 244 -1.88 -3.00 24.92
N ARG A 245 -3.13 -2.73 24.54
CA ARG A 245 -4.26 -3.63 24.80
C ARG A 245 -4.04 -5.00 24.15
N THR A 246 -3.37 -5.08 23.00
CA THR A 246 -3.10 -6.39 22.38
C THR A 246 -2.06 -7.24 23.13
N PHE A 247 -1.37 -6.65 24.11
CA PHE A 247 -0.47 -7.36 25.02
C PHE A 247 -1.15 -7.88 26.28
N ASP A 248 -2.41 -7.51 26.54
CA ASP A 248 -3.16 -8.05 27.67
C ASP A 248 -3.41 -9.56 27.44
N PRO A 249 -3.15 -10.44 28.43
CA PRO A 249 -3.32 -11.88 28.27
C PRO A 249 -4.71 -12.31 27.82
N ASP A 250 -5.73 -11.55 28.21
CA ASP A 250 -7.13 -11.85 27.94
C ASP A 250 -7.61 -11.24 26.59
N TYR A 251 -6.77 -10.47 25.88
CA TYR A 251 -7.18 -9.76 24.66
C TYR A 251 -7.66 -10.71 23.56
N ALA A 252 -6.95 -11.82 23.37
CA ALA A 252 -7.27 -12.85 22.38
C ALA A 252 -7.79 -14.14 23.05
N GLU A 253 -8.41 -14.04 24.23
CA GLU A 253 -8.98 -15.20 24.91
C GLU A 253 -9.99 -15.92 24.00
N GLY A 254 -9.80 -17.23 23.80
CA GLY A 254 -10.63 -18.05 22.91
C GLY A 254 -10.18 -18.08 21.44
N TYR A 255 -9.10 -17.38 21.09
CA TYR A 255 -8.48 -17.38 19.77
C TYR A 255 -7.04 -17.92 19.82
N ASP A 256 -6.50 -18.34 18.68
CA ASP A 256 -5.09 -18.72 18.53
C ASP A 256 -4.20 -17.47 18.30
N GLY A 257 -4.32 -16.50 19.21
CA GLY A 257 -3.70 -15.18 19.10
C GLY A 257 -4.52 -14.18 18.28
N TRP A 258 -3.87 -13.09 17.86
CA TRP A 258 -4.48 -12.01 17.08
C TRP A 258 -3.64 -11.67 15.86
N GLY A 259 -4.30 -11.27 14.77
CA GLY A 259 -3.66 -10.97 13.50
C GLY A 259 -3.64 -9.49 13.21
N ILE A 260 -4.82 -8.87 13.23
CA ILE A 260 -5.01 -7.49 12.80
C ILE A 260 -5.94 -6.76 13.76
N ARG A 261 -5.60 -5.51 14.05
CA ARG A 261 -6.50 -4.54 14.68
C ARG A 261 -6.75 -3.36 13.73
N PHE A 262 -7.96 -3.29 13.18
CA PHE A 262 -8.37 -2.28 12.19
C PHE A 262 -8.86 -1.00 12.87
N PHE A 263 -8.42 0.17 12.43
CA PHE A 263 -8.91 1.44 12.99
C PHE A 263 -10.02 2.07 12.17
N GLU A 264 -9.99 1.89 10.86
CA GLU A 264 -11.06 2.28 9.94
C GLU A 264 -10.93 1.46 8.66
N TYR A 265 -11.55 0.28 8.65
CA TYR A 265 -11.23 -0.78 7.68
C TYR A 265 -9.71 -0.98 7.58
N ASP A 266 -9.17 -1.22 6.38
CA ASP A 266 -7.73 -1.38 6.11
C ASP A 266 -6.97 -0.06 5.87
N TRP A 267 -7.63 1.09 6.02
CA TRP A 267 -7.02 2.41 5.79
C TRP A 267 -5.92 2.73 6.80
N LEU A 268 -6.07 2.23 8.04
CA LEU A 268 -5.04 2.12 9.06
C LEU A 268 -5.28 0.83 9.83
N ALA A 269 -4.26 -0.03 9.90
CA ALA A 269 -4.33 -1.24 10.69
C ALA A 269 -3.02 -1.53 11.41
N LEU A 270 -3.13 -2.12 12.60
CA LEU A 270 -2.03 -2.71 13.36
C LEU A 270 -1.96 -4.21 13.06
N ASN A 271 -0.77 -4.69 12.71
CA ASN A 271 -0.54 -6.08 12.34
C ASN A 271 0.41 -6.77 13.32
N ASN A 272 0.08 -8.01 13.69
CA ASN A 272 0.96 -8.91 14.42
C ASN A 272 1.82 -9.70 13.44
N VAL A 273 3.14 -9.45 13.41
CA VAL A 273 4.04 -10.05 12.42
C VAL A 273 4.03 -11.58 12.46
N GLN A 274 3.99 -12.16 13.66
CA GLN A 274 4.05 -13.62 13.83
C GLN A 274 2.81 -14.31 13.25
N SER A 275 1.62 -13.73 13.40
CA SER A 275 0.39 -14.27 12.82
C SER A 275 0.45 -14.35 11.29
N PHE A 276 1.00 -13.33 10.63
CA PHE A 276 1.23 -13.37 9.19
C PHE A 276 2.29 -14.40 8.78
N VAL A 277 3.37 -14.54 9.55
CA VAL A 277 4.41 -15.55 9.30
C VAL A 277 3.86 -16.97 9.42
N ASN A 278 3.08 -17.24 10.47
CA ASN A 278 2.43 -18.53 10.69
C ASN A 278 1.46 -18.87 9.55
N MET A 279 0.81 -17.85 8.99
CA MET A 279 -0.11 -17.98 7.86
C MET A 279 0.60 -18.11 6.50
N GLY A 280 1.92 -17.97 6.44
CA GLY A 280 2.69 -18.02 5.20
C GLY A 280 2.68 -16.72 4.38
N GLY A 281 2.27 -15.60 4.99
CA GLY A 281 2.21 -14.30 4.33
C GLY A 281 1.07 -14.18 3.32
N TRP A 282 1.04 -13.03 2.65
CA TRP A 282 0.06 -12.72 1.60
C TRP A 282 0.37 -13.55 0.36
N ASP A 283 -0.67 -14.01 -0.35
CA ASP A 283 -0.48 -14.73 -1.62
C ASP A 283 -0.01 -13.74 -2.70
N PRO A 284 1.23 -13.83 -3.19
CA PRO A 284 1.76 -12.85 -4.14
C PRO A 284 1.12 -12.94 -5.53
N MET A 285 0.35 -14.00 -5.82
CA MET A 285 -0.36 -14.18 -7.08
C MET A 285 -1.75 -13.53 -7.07
N ILE A 286 -2.33 -13.32 -5.88
CA ILE A 286 -3.56 -12.56 -5.69
C ILE A 286 -3.17 -11.10 -5.47
N SER A 287 -3.25 -10.30 -6.53
CA SER A 287 -2.46 -9.07 -6.67
C SER A 287 -2.98 -7.85 -5.89
N TYR A 288 -4.30 -7.64 -5.84
CA TYR A 288 -4.96 -6.44 -5.31
C TYR A 288 -6.23 -6.76 -4.49
N TYR A 289 -7.44 -6.52 -5.03
CA TYR A 289 -8.65 -6.43 -4.21
C TYR A 289 -9.14 -7.73 -3.61
N SER A 290 -8.91 -8.91 -4.20
CA SER A 290 -9.22 -10.17 -3.52
C SER A 290 -8.16 -10.61 -2.51
N SER A 291 -7.06 -9.88 -2.37
CA SER A 291 -5.94 -10.28 -1.52
C SER A 291 -6.24 -10.15 -0.03
N ASP A 292 -7.01 -9.12 0.35
CA ASP A 292 -7.46 -8.92 1.72
C ASP A 292 -8.48 -9.99 2.12
N CYS A 293 -9.40 -10.34 1.23
CA CYS A 293 -10.33 -11.45 1.40
C CYS A 293 -9.60 -12.78 1.61
N ASP A 294 -8.58 -13.10 0.80
CA ASP A 294 -7.73 -14.28 1.01
C ASP A 294 -7.05 -14.30 2.38
N MET A 295 -6.31 -13.25 2.72
CA MET A 295 -5.52 -13.23 3.95
C MET A 295 -6.40 -13.21 5.20
N TYR A 296 -7.42 -12.34 5.24
CA TYR A 296 -8.25 -12.17 6.43
C TYR A 296 -9.07 -13.42 6.73
N GLN A 297 -9.66 -14.03 5.70
CA GLN A 297 -10.41 -15.27 5.85
C GLN A 297 -9.50 -16.43 6.28
N ARG A 298 -8.27 -16.53 5.74
CA ARG A 298 -7.30 -17.52 6.22
C ARG A 298 -6.96 -17.34 7.70
N LEU A 299 -6.74 -16.10 8.16
CA LEU A 299 -6.54 -15.82 9.59
C LEU A 299 -7.77 -16.26 10.43
N GLN A 300 -8.98 -15.97 9.96
CA GLN A 300 -10.21 -16.36 10.66
C GLN A 300 -10.44 -17.89 10.67
N MET A 301 -10.09 -18.60 9.59
CA MET A 301 -10.14 -20.06 9.52
C MET A 301 -9.15 -20.70 10.49
N ALA A 302 -7.96 -20.10 10.66
CA ALA A 302 -6.99 -20.51 11.68
C ALA A 302 -7.41 -20.16 13.12
N GLY A 303 -8.56 -19.52 13.33
CA GLY A 303 -8.98 -19.09 14.65
C GLY A 303 -8.16 -17.92 15.21
N VAL A 304 -7.51 -17.13 14.35
CA VAL A 304 -6.78 -15.92 14.74
C VAL A 304 -7.74 -14.73 14.81
N LEU A 305 -7.67 -13.96 15.90
CA LEU A 305 -8.54 -12.80 16.11
C LEU A 305 -8.24 -11.67 15.12
N LEU A 306 -9.29 -11.21 14.43
CA LEU A 306 -9.33 -9.89 13.78
C LEU A 306 -10.34 -9.03 14.55
N ASP A 307 -9.91 -7.86 15.01
CA ASP A 307 -10.77 -6.96 15.76
C ASP A 307 -10.59 -5.52 15.25
N THR A 308 -11.47 -4.62 15.68
CA THR A 308 -11.43 -3.20 15.32
C THR A 308 -11.05 -2.33 16.53
N ALA A 309 -10.67 -1.09 16.27
CA ALA A 309 -10.25 -0.07 17.23
C ALA A 309 -10.78 1.28 16.76
N GLU A 310 -10.79 2.26 17.66
CA GLU A 310 -11.03 3.66 17.29
C GLU A 310 -9.77 4.45 17.67
N ALA A 311 -9.30 5.31 16.76
CA ALA A 311 -8.20 6.22 17.06
C ALA A 311 -8.47 7.66 16.63
N GLY A 312 -9.57 7.92 15.91
CA GLY A 312 -9.93 9.23 15.41
C GLY A 312 -10.51 9.12 14.02
N TRP A 313 -10.53 10.24 13.30
CA TRP A 313 -11.03 10.30 11.95
C TRP A 313 -9.96 9.79 10.98
N ILE A 314 -10.30 8.79 10.17
CA ILE A 314 -9.43 8.24 9.13
C ILE A 314 -10.26 8.22 7.87
N LEU A 315 -9.98 9.11 6.93
CA LEU A 315 -10.86 9.38 5.81
C LEU A 315 -10.11 9.16 4.50
N ASP A 316 -10.63 8.24 3.69
CA ASP A 316 -10.08 7.94 2.37
C ASP A 316 -10.47 9.00 1.33
N VAL A 317 -9.51 9.75 0.81
CA VAL A 317 -9.74 10.96 0.01
C VAL A 317 -9.15 10.89 -1.40
N GLY A 318 -9.85 11.49 -2.36
CA GLY A 318 -9.43 11.46 -3.77
C GLY A 318 -8.63 12.68 -4.22
N ARG A 319 -8.60 13.75 -3.41
CA ARG A 319 -8.00 15.04 -3.77
C ARG A 319 -7.29 15.68 -2.58
N THR A 320 -6.43 16.64 -2.89
CA THR A 320 -5.68 17.39 -1.89
C THR A 320 -6.45 18.59 -1.38
N ILE A 321 -6.28 18.86 -0.09
CA ILE A 321 -6.78 20.04 0.61
C ILE A 321 -5.64 21.07 0.78
N ASP A 322 -5.93 22.24 1.33
CA ASP A 322 -4.86 23.14 1.79
C ASP A 322 -4.17 22.53 3.02
N LEU A 323 -2.92 22.11 2.86
CA LEU A 323 -2.16 21.41 3.91
C LEU A 323 -1.90 22.29 5.14
N ASN A 324 -2.01 23.61 5.01
CA ASN A 324 -1.90 24.54 6.13
C ASN A 324 -2.99 24.33 7.19
N LEU A 325 -4.17 23.83 6.78
CA LEU A 325 -5.28 23.55 7.69
C LEU A 325 -4.94 22.46 8.72
N LEU A 326 -4.03 21.54 8.39
CA LEU A 326 -3.62 20.44 9.27
C LEU A 326 -2.87 20.93 10.52
N PHE A 327 -2.19 22.09 10.44
CA PHE A 327 -1.42 22.66 11.56
C PHE A 327 -2.27 23.42 12.57
N ARG A 328 -3.60 23.49 12.36
CA ARG A 328 -4.58 24.07 13.29
C ARG A 328 -4.19 25.49 13.76
N ARG A 329 -3.79 26.35 12.82
CA ARG A 329 -3.49 27.78 13.06
C ARG A 329 -4.50 28.69 12.37
N LYS A 330 -4.71 29.88 12.94
CA LYS A 330 -5.59 30.91 12.36
C LYS A 330 -4.83 31.72 11.31
N TYR A 331 -4.96 31.35 10.04
CA TYR A 331 -4.38 32.08 8.90
C TYR A 331 -5.45 32.61 7.95
N ASN A 332 -5.08 33.59 7.13
CA ASN A 332 -5.93 34.07 6.04
C ASN A 332 -5.62 33.26 4.76
N PRO A 333 -6.58 32.50 4.18
CA PRO A 333 -6.36 31.74 2.95
C PRO A 333 -5.93 32.58 1.74
N ASP A 334 -6.34 33.87 1.68
CA ASP A 334 -5.94 34.78 0.60
C ASP A 334 -4.48 35.27 0.76
N MET A 335 -3.92 35.12 1.96
CA MET A 335 -2.54 35.48 2.30
C MET A 335 -1.91 34.37 3.14
N PRO A 336 -1.69 33.17 2.56
CA PRO A 336 -1.20 32.03 3.31
C PRO A 336 0.23 32.27 3.82
N PRO A 337 0.61 31.67 4.97
CA PRO A 337 1.95 31.80 5.50
C PRO A 337 2.98 31.25 4.51
N LYS A 338 4.09 31.98 4.36
CA LYS A 338 5.15 31.64 3.38
C LYS A 338 6.23 30.73 3.96
N THR A 339 6.33 30.68 5.28
CA THR A 339 7.32 29.88 6.01
C THR A 339 6.70 29.25 7.25
N ALA A 340 7.30 28.17 7.75
CA ALA A 340 6.92 27.57 9.03
C ALA A 340 7.00 28.60 10.17
N ALA A 341 8.06 29.41 10.24
CA ALA A 341 8.19 30.46 11.25
C ALA A 341 7.09 31.52 11.18
N ASP A 342 6.48 31.76 10.01
CA ASP A 342 5.32 32.64 9.90
C ASP A 342 4.04 31.94 10.37
N MET A 343 3.90 30.65 10.07
CA MET A 343 2.81 29.80 10.59
C MET A 343 2.84 29.73 12.12
N ASP A 344 4.01 29.52 12.72
CA ASP A 344 4.17 29.32 14.18
C ASP A 344 3.85 30.59 14.99
N LYS A 345 3.98 31.78 14.38
CA LYS A 345 3.58 33.06 14.99
C LYS A 345 2.07 33.24 15.05
N LEU A 346 1.32 32.49 14.26
CA LEU A 346 -0.14 32.58 14.25
C LEU A 346 -0.71 31.89 15.48
N ALA A 347 -1.81 32.44 15.99
CA ALA A 347 -2.53 31.83 17.09
C ALA A 347 -3.01 30.43 16.70
N GLU A 348 -2.84 29.46 17.60
CA GLU A 348 -3.50 28.16 17.48
C GLU A 348 -5.03 28.34 17.43
N ASP A 349 -5.68 27.45 16.71
CA ASP A 349 -7.12 27.29 16.79
C ASP A 349 -7.54 26.78 18.17
N LYS A 350 -8.84 26.76 18.45
CA LYS A 350 -9.38 26.06 19.61
C LYS A 350 -9.61 24.59 19.23
N MET A 351 -9.19 23.67 20.09
CA MET A 351 -9.51 22.23 19.98
C MET A 351 -11.02 22.03 19.79
N GLY A 352 -11.41 21.35 18.71
CA GLY A 352 -12.82 21.11 18.35
C GLY A 352 -13.59 22.36 17.91
N GLY A 353 -12.91 23.51 17.76
CA GLY A 353 -13.50 24.80 17.39
C GLY A 353 -13.86 24.92 15.92
N GLU A 354 -14.20 26.14 15.47
CA GLU A 354 -14.69 26.41 14.11
C GLU A 354 -13.70 25.96 13.02
N GLY A 355 -12.40 26.13 13.22
CA GLY A 355 -11.42 25.65 12.24
C GLY A 355 -11.32 24.12 12.20
N PHE A 356 -11.65 23.40 13.29
CA PHE A 356 -11.74 21.92 13.27
C PHE A 356 -12.95 21.49 12.46
N GLN A 357 -14.10 22.07 12.76
CA GLN A 357 -15.36 21.80 12.06
C GLN A 357 -15.23 22.07 10.56
N HIS A 358 -14.55 23.16 10.19
CA HIS A 358 -14.27 23.46 8.79
C HIS A 358 -13.39 22.40 8.14
N LEU A 359 -12.30 22.00 8.81
CA LEU A 359 -11.38 20.98 8.30
C LEU A 359 -12.10 19.64 8.12
N ILE A 360 -12.80 19.14 9.14
CA ILE A 360 -13.55 17.88 9.07
C ILE A 360 -14.56 17.89 7.93
N LYS A 361 -15.37 18.95 7.83
CA LYS A 361 -16.35 19.09 6.74
C LYS A 361 -15.70 19.05 5.36
N LEU A 362 -14.54 19.68 5.21
CA LEU A 362 -13.81 19.70 3.95
C LEU A 362 -13.26 18.31 3.61
N VAL A 363 -12.68 17.61 4.58
CA VAL A 363 -12.16 16.25 4.39
C VAL A 363 -13.29 15.25 4.09
N GLN A 364 -14.41 15.33 4.81
CA GLN A 364 -15.59 14.51 4.57
C GLN A 364 -16.14 14.73 3.16
N ALA A 365 -16.22 15.98 2.69
CA ALA A 365 -16.66 16.26 1.32
C ALA A 365 -15.73 15.62 0.26
N GLU A 366 -14.42 15.55 0.54
CA GLU A 366 -13.46 14.88 -0.35
C GLU A 366 -13.56 13.35 -0.31
N ALA A 367 -13.86 12.77 0.86
CA ALA A 367 -14.11 11.34 1.02
C ALA A 367 -15.44 10.93 0.35
N GLU A 368 -16.52 11.68 0.58
CA GLU A 368 -17.81 11.50 -0.08
C GLU A 368 -17.69 11.61 -1.60
N TRP A 369 -16.93 12.58 -2.11
CA TRP A 369 -16.68 12.72 -3.54
C TRP A 369 -15.98 11.49 -4.12
N LYS A 370 -14.98 10.94 -3.41
CA LYS A 370 -14.27 9.72 -3.84
C LYS A 370 -15.19 8.50 -3.83
N ASN A 371 -16.01 8.35 -2.80
CA ASN A 371 -16.83 7.14 -2.59
C ASN A 371 -18.11 7.11 -3.44
N ASN A 372 -18.69 8.28 -3.77
CA ASN A 372 -19.96 8.35 -4.50
C ASN A 372 -19.81 8.34 -6.03
N ASP A 373 -18.59 8.52 -6.55
CA ASP A 373 -18.31 8.47 -7.99
C ASP A 373 -17.39 7.28 -8.30
N PRO A 374 -17.91 6.19 -8.91
CA PRO A 374 -17.09 5.03 -9.29
C PRO A 374 -15.91 5.39 -10.18
N SER A 375 -16.03 6.45 -10.99
CA SER A 375 -14.94 6.94 -11.83
C SER A 375 -13.87 7.69 -11.03
N ALA A 376 -14.19 8.16 -9.82
CA ALA A 376 -13.31 8.90 -8.93
C ALA A 376 -12.47 8.02 -7.99
N ARG A 377 -12.94 6.81 -7.64
CA ARG A 377 -12.31 5.91 -6.64
C ARG A 377 -10.81 5.74 -6.86
N ASN A 378 -10.39 5.52 -8.11
CA ASN A 378 -8.98 5.39 -8.50
C ASN A 378 -8.44 6.55 -9.37
N HIS A 379 -9.25 7.59 -9.60
CA HIS A 379 -8.86 8.72 -10.47
C HIS A 379 -7.65 9.49 -9.94
N TRP A 380 -7.43 9.46 -8.63
CA TRP A 380 -6.27 10.09 -8.01
C TRP A 380 -4.95 9.57 -8.58
N GLN A 381 -4.89 8.34 -9.08
CA GLN A 381 -3.70 7.76 -9.70
C GLN A 381 -3.31 8.43 -11.04
N ARG A 382 -4.25 9.17 -11.65
CA ARG A 382 -4.08 9.88 -12.94
C ARG A 382 -3.82 11.38 -12.82
N ARG A 383 -3.60 11.90 -11.61
CA ARG A 383 -3.47 13.36 -11.40
C ARG A 383 -2.16 13.94 -11.93
N GLN A 384 -1.10 13.15 -11.95
CA GLN A 384 0.19 13.49 -12.55
C GLN A 384 0.32 12.75 -13.88
N LEU A 385 0.30 13.48 -15.00
CA LEU A 385 0.30 12.90 -16.36
C LEU A 385 1.57 13.22 -17.17
N GLY A 386 2.49 14.01 -16.63
CA GLY A 386 3.68 14.48 -17.34
C GLY A 386 4.87 13.52 -17.23
N GLY A 387 6.05 14.09 -17.45
CA GLY A 387 7.32 13.35 -17.39
C GLY A 387 7.66 12.56 -18.65
N GLN A 388 6.98 12.78 -19.78
CA GLN A 388 7.35 12.15 -21.05
C GLN A 388 8.80 12.48 -21.41
N GLY A 389 9.60 11.45 -21.69
CA GLY A 389 11.04 11.57 -21.96
C GLY A 389 11.94 11.49 -20.73
N GLU A 390 11.37 11.44 -19.52
CA GLU A 390 12.12 11.19 -18.28
C GLU A 390 12.38 9.69 -18.05
N PRO A 391 13.42 9.31 -17.28
CA PRO A 391 13.61 7.93 -16.85
C PRO A 391 12.38 7.38 -16.13
N PHE A 392 12.09 6.10 -16.34
CA PHE A 392 10.97 5.37 -15.71
C PHE A 392 9.57 5.94 -16.00
N HIS A 393 9.44 6.86 -16.96
CA HIS A 393 8.14 7.29 -17.43
C HIS A 393 7.38 6.10 -18.03
N ARG A 394 6.16 5.91 -17.54
CA ARG A 394 5.18 4.97 -18.08
C ARG A 394 3.96 5.78 -18.49
N ASP A 395 3.40 5.47 -19.66
CA ASP A 395 2.14 6.06 -20.08
C ASP A 395 1.07 5.88 -18.98
N PRO A 396 0.48 6.97 -18.43
CA PRO A 396 -0.43 6.87 -17.30
C PRO A 396 -1.67 6.03 -17.60
N GLN A 397 -2.22 6.09 -18.82
CA GLN A 397 -3.40 5.32 -19.21
C GLN A 397 -3.07 3.84 -19.39
N GLY A 398 -1.96 3.54 -20.06
CA GLY A 398 -1.47 2.17 -20.21
C GLY A 398 -1.11 1.52 -18.87
N PHE A 399 -0.64 2.30 -17.90
CA PHE A 399 -0.42 1.82 -16.54
C PHE A 399 -1.73 1.46 -15.82
N GLU A 400 -2.75 2.32 -15.89
CA GLU A 400 -4.07 2.04 -15.31
C GLU A 400 -4.68 0.79 -15.95
N GLN A 401 -4.62 0.67 -17.27
CA GLN A 401 -5.09 -0.53 -17.97
C GLN A 401 -4.35 -1.79 -17.52
N ALA A 402 -3.03 -1.72 -17.32
CA ALA A 402 -2.25 -2.84 -16.82
C ALA A 402 -2.61 -3.18 -15.37
N LEU A 403 -2.90 -2.18 -14.54
CA LEU A 403 -3.37 -2.36 -13.17
C LEU A 403 -4.73 -3.06 -13.14
N GLU A 404 -5.69 -2.65 -13.97
CA GLU A 404 -7.00 -3.29 -14.11
C GLU A 404 -6.87 -4.76 -14.51
N ILE A 405 -6.00 -5.07 -15.47
CA ILE A 405 -5.72 -6.46 -15.87
C ILE A 405 -5.15 -7.26 -14.69
N LEU A 406 -4.20 -6.70 -13.94
CA LEU A 406 -3.62 -7.38 -12.79
C LEU A 406 -4.64 -7.61 -11.68
N ILE A 407 -5.53 -6.65 -11.42
CA ILE A 407 -6.65 -6.79 -10.48
C ILE A 407 -7.52 -7.96 -10.92
N GLN A 408 -8.02 -7.95 -12.16
CA GLN A 408 -8.89 -9.01 -12.66
C GLN A 408 -8.23 -10.38 -12.60
N SER A 409 -6.96 -10.49 -13.02
CA SER A 409 -6.22 -11.76 -12.92
C SER A 409 -6.03 -12.21 -11.47
N GLY A 410 -5.86 -11.28 -10.52
CA GLY A 410 -5.80 -11.60 -9.10
C GLY A 410 -7.12 -12.16 -8.57
N ASP A 411 -8.24 -11.56 -8.97
CA ASP A 411 -9.59 -12.00 -8.60
C ASP A 411 -9.94 -13.37 -9.22
N GLU A 412 -9.48 -13.63 -10.44
CA GLU A 412 -9.57 -14.95 -11.10
C GLU A 412 -8.74 -16.00 -10.34
N ILE A 413 -7.49 -15.70 -9.99
CA ILE A 413 -6.64 -16.60 -9.21
C ILE A 413 -7.24 -16.89 -7.84
N TYR A 414 -7.81 -15.87 -7.17
CA TYR A 414 -8.52 -16.05 -5.91
C TYR A 414 -9.71 -17.01 -6.04
N SER A 415 -10.56 -16.78 -7.04
CA SER A 415 -11.73 -17.62 -7.28
C SER A 415 -11.32 -19.06 -7.56
N GLU A 416 -10.33 -19.28 -8.44
CA GLU A 416 -9.82 -20.62 -8.75
C GLU A 416 -9.14 -21.30 -7.54
N LYS A 417 -8.42 -20.53 -6.72
CA LYS A 417 -7.79 -21.04 -5.50
C LYS A 417 -8.83 -21.58 -4.52
N TRP A 418 -9.95 -20.90 -4.36
CA TRP A 418 -10.90 -21.25 -3.31
C TRP A 418 -12.14 -21.99 -3.80
N GLY A 419 -12.33 -22.11 -5.12
CA GLY A 419 -13.60 -22.55 -5.69
C GLY A 419 -14.78 -21.72 -5.17
N HIS A 420 -14.53 -20.49 -4.71
CA HIS A 420 -15.55 -19.56 -4.23
C HIS A 420 -15.37 -18.11 -4.75
N ILE A 421 -16.48 -17.45 -5.11
CA ILE A 421 -16.52 -16.01 -5.39
C ILE A 421 -17.13 -15.28 -4.18
N GLY A 422 -16.39 -14.36 -3.59
CA GLY A 422 -16.83 -13.62 -2.42
C GLY A 422 -15.79 -13.61 -1.32
N CYS A 423 -16.01 -12.82 -0.28
CA CYS A 423 -15.05 -12.64 0.82
C CYS A 423 -15.49 -13.36 2.09
N ASP A 424 -16.34 -14.38 1.95
CA ASP A 424 -17.02 -15.15 3.00
C ASP A 424 -16.64 -16.64 2.94
N LEU A 425 -15.35 -16.91 2.72
CA LEU A 425 -14.80 -18.26 2.59
C LEU A 425 -15.13 -19.14 3.80
N LYS A 426 -14.91 -18.62 5.03
CA LYS A 426 -15.18 -19.37 6.27
C LYS A 426 -16.68 -19.64 6.44
N GLU A 427 -17.52 -18.65 6.16
CA GLU A 427 -18.98 -18.78 6.24
C GLU A 427 -19.52 -19.79 5.22
N SER A 428 -18.85 -19.91 4.08
CA SER A 428 -19.12 -20.92 3.04
C SER A 428 -18.65 -22.33 3.40
N GLY A 429 -17.99 -22.49 4.56
CA GLY A 429 -17.56 -23.78 5.10
C GLY A 429 -16.14 -24.19 4.69
N LEU A 430 -15.43 -23.38 3.92
CA LEU A 430 -14.06 -23.67 3.47
C LEU A 430 -13.09 -23.64 4.66
N GLN A 431 -12.09 -24.51 4.58
CA GLN A 431 -10.98 -24.64 5.50
C GLN A 431 -9.66 -24.30 4.80
N LEU A 432 -8.58 -24.13 5.56
CA LEU A 432 -7.26 -23.77 5.00
C LEU A 432 -6.75 -24.78 3.98
N GLU A 433 -7.01 -26.07 4.21
CA GLU A 433 -6.62 -27.18 3.36
C GLU A 433 -7.38 -27.27 2.02
N ASP A 434 -8.47 -26.52 1.86
CA ASP A 434 -9.30 -26.55 0.65
C ASP A 434 -8.71 -25.73 -0.51
N ALA A 435 -7.68 -24.93 -0.25
CA ALA A 435 -7.00 -24.14 -1.26
C ALA A 435 -6.48 -25.02 -2.43
N TRP A 436 -7.00 -24.76 -3.63
CA TRP A 436 -6.78 -25.47 -4.89
C TRP A 436 -7.35 -26.89 -4.96
N MET A 437 -8.24 -27.26 -4.04
CA MET A 437 -8.73 -28.64 -3.88
C MET A 437 -10.21 -28.81 -4.16
N VAL A 438 -10.98 -27.72 -4.19
CA VAL A 438 -12.44 -27.74 -4.33
C VAL A 438 -12.90 -27.31 -5.72
N GLU A 439 -14.04 -27.84 -6.15
CA GLU A 439 -14.73 -27.39 -7.36
C GLU A 439 -15.38 -26.02 -7.13
N HIS A 440 -15.67 -25.32 -8.22
CA HIS A 440 -16.34 -24.01 -8.17
C HIS A 440 -17.77 -24.15 -7.63
N ASP A 441 -18.21 -23.19 -6.82
CA ASP A 441 -19.61 -23.05 -6.39
C ASP A 441 -20.46 -22.14 -7.30
N TRP A 442 -19.92 -21.76 -8.46
CA TRP A 442 -20.60 -21.04 -9.54
C TRP A 442 -20.50 -21.77 -10.89
N GLU A 443 -21.25 -21.28 -11.89
CA GLU A 443 -21.26 -21.79 -13.28
C GLU A 443 -20.41 -20.97 -14.25
#